data_AF-A0A940UXH3-F1
#
_entry.id   AF-A0A940UXH3-F1
#
_cell.length_a   1.000
_cell.length_b   1.000
_cell.length_c   1.000
_cell.angle_alpha   90.00
_cell.angle_beta   90.00
_cell.angle_gamma   90.00
#
_symmetry.space_group_name_H-M   'P 1'
#
loop_
_entity.id
_entity.type
_entity.pdbx_description
1 polymer ?
#
loop_
_entity_poly.entity_id
_entity_poly.type
_entity_poly.pdbx_seq_one_letter_code
_entity_poly.pdbx_strand_id
1 'polypeptide(L)'
;GPLTMIFRKRSIIPDIVTAGLPTVGIRVPSHPVALKLIGMLKKPVAAPSANQFGYMSPTRVHHVARSFAERVPLVLDGGNSMHGIESTIISFHERGVFVHRHGAVTIEELSEHVRVVEKQKTSTACEAPGELPYHYSPMKPLRLVNSPSDVRNARSSYLAFREPAESPGVKYIKVLSPAGDLREAASNFFSFLIELDRDDVDMIYAEKLPEKGVGRAIMERLKKASKRHASPLPDNR
;
A
#
# COMPACT_ATOMS: atom_id res chain seq x y z
N GLY A 1 9.29 9.27 10.74
CA GLY A 1 9.08 9.21 9.27
C GLY A 1 8.26 7.99 8.88
N PRO A 2 8.13 7.69 7.58
CA PRO A 2 7.37 6.53 7.08
C PRO A 2 8.19 5.21 7.17
N LEU A 3 8.87 4.99 8.30
CA LEU A 3 9.64 3.77 8.60
C LEU A 3 9.08 3.13 9.87
N THR A 4 8.78 1.84 9.81
CA THR A 4 8.30 1.03 10.93
C THR A 4 9.37 0.00 11.26
N MET A 5 9.70 -0.13 12.54
CA MET A 5 10.77 -0.99 13.03
C MET A 5 10.20 -2.06 13.96
N ILE A 6 10.57 -3.31 13.72
CA ILE A 6 10.10 -4.45 14.52
C ILE A 6 11.05 -4.67 15.70
N PHE A 7 10.48 -4.71 16.90
CA PHE A 7 11.20 -4.97 18.16
C PHE A 7 10.55 -6.12 18.94
N ARG A 8 11.27 -6.67 19.93
CA ARG A 8 10.65 -7.54 20.94
C ARG A 8 9.65 -6.74 21.77
N LYS A 9 8.43 -7.26 21.94
CA LYS A 9 7.41 -6.58 22.73
C LYS A 9 7.68 -6.75 24.22
N ARG A 10 7.35 -5.72 25.00
CA ARG A 10 7.30 -5.79 26.47
C ARG A 10 5.90 -6.23 26.90
N SER A 11 5.75 -6.72 28.13
CA SER A 11 4.46 -7.16 28.71
C SER A 11 3.39 -6.07 28.76
N ILE A 12 3.79 -4.79 28.78
CA ILE A 12 2.85 -3.65 28.70
C ILE A 12 2.11 -3.57 27.35
N ILE A 13 2.59 -4.26 26.31
CA ILE A 13 1.96 -4.29 24.99
C ILE A 13 1.01 -5.50 24.93
N PRO A 14 -0.31 -5.27 24.89
CA PRO A 14 -1.28 -6.35 24.92
C PRO A 14 -1.28 -7.15 23.60
N ASP A 15 -1.61 -8.43 23.68
CA ASP A 15 -1.55 -9.36 22.53
C ASP A 15 -2.49 -8.96 21.39
N ILE A 16 -3.57 -8.23 21.67
CA ILE A 16 -4.47 -7.70 20.64
C ILE A 16 -3.75 -6.75 19.66
N VAL A 17 -2.66 -6.10 20.07
CA VAL A 17 -1.85 -5.23 19.21
C VAL A 17 -0.93 -6.04 18.31
N THR A 18 -0.45 -7.20 18.78
CA THR A 18 0.58 -7.99 18.09
C THR A 18 0.04 -9.29 17.50
N ALA A 19 -1.27 -9.53 17.55
CA ALA A 19 -1.89 -10.81 17.21
C ALA A 19 -1.25 -12.00 17.94
N GLY A 20 -0.83 -11.80 19.20
CA GLY A 20 -0.13 -12.80 20.00
C GLY A 20 1.36 -12.99 19.65
N LEU A 21 1.90 -12.29 18.65
CA LEU A 21 3.32 -12.38 18.30
C LEU A 21 4.20 -11.79 19.42
N PRO A 22 5.44 -12.30 19.61
CA PRO A 22 6.39 -11.78 20.60
C PRO A 22 7.07 -10.47 20.16
N THR A 23 6.68 -9.91 19.03
CA THR A 23 7.26 -8.71 18.42
C THR A 23 6.20 -7.64 18.20
N VAL A 24 6.64 -6.39 18.09
CA VAL A 24 5.80 -5.22 17.83
C VAL A 24 6.46 -4.31 16.80
N GLY A 25 5.67 -3.82 15.84
CA GLY A 25 6.08 -2.78 14.90
C GLY A 25 5.86 -1.38 15.50
N ILE A 26 6.92 -0.58 15.60
CA ILE A 26 6.87 0.78 16.16
C ILE A 26 7.24 1.80 15.07
N ARG A 27 6.54 2.93 15.05
CA ARG A 27 6.82 4.06 14.16
C ARG A 27 6.53 5.37 14.87
N VAL A 28 7.37 6.38 14.60
CA VAL A 28 7.06 7.78 14.90
C VAL A 28 6.58 8.47 13.61
N PRO A 29 5.28 8.83 13.48
CA PRO A 29 4.76 9.41 12.25
C PRO A 29 5.35 10.81 12.01
N SER A 30 5.68 11.12 10.75
CA SER A 30 6.10 12.47 10.35
C SER A 30 4.89 13.29 9.88
N HIS A 31 3.93 13.52 10.79
CA HIS A 31 2.72 14.27 10.48
C HIS A 31 2.29 15.11 11.69
N PRO A 32 2.12 16.44 11.55
CA PRO A 32 1.88 17.33 12.69
C PRO A 32 0.60 16.98 13.46
N VAL A 33 -0.49 16.67 12.74
CA VAL A 33 -1.76 16.25 13.37
C VAL A 33 -1.61 14.96 14.17
N ALA A 34 -0.90 13.95 13.63
CA ALA A 34 -0.70 12.67 14.32
C ALA A 34 0.20 12.84 15.55
N LEU A 35 1.27 13.63 15.44
CA LEU A 35 2.16 13.94 16.57
C LEU A 35 1.43 14.72 17.66
N LYS A 36 0.59 15.70 17.30
CA LYS A 36 -0.23 16.45 18.26
C LYS A 36 -1.22 15.53 18.97
N LEU A 37 -1.90 14.63 18.25
CA LEU A 37 -2.80 13.64 18.84
C LEU A 37 -2.06 12.74 19.85
N ILE A 38 -0.92 12.17 19.46
CA ILE A 38 -0.11 11.32 20.36
C ILE A 38 0.34 12.12 21.59
N GLY A 39 0.78 13.37 21.41
CA GLY A 39 1.20 14.26 22.49
C GLY A 39 0.06 14.59 23.46
N MET A 40 -1.16 14.82 22.95
CA MET A 40 -2.34 15.07 23.77
C MET A 40 -2.78 13.83 24.55
N LEU A 41 -2.75 12.65 23.93
CA LEU A 41 -3.12 11.39 24.57
C LEU A 41 -2.11 10.93 25.62
N LYS A 42 -0.84 11.38 25.52
CA LYS A 42 0.29 10.95 26.36
C LYS A 42 0.42 9.42 26.43
N LYS A 43 0.01 8.73 25.36
CA LYS A 43 -0.02 7.26 25.23
C LYS A 43 0.36 6.85 23.81
N PRO A 44 0.97 5.66 23.62
CA PRO A 44 1.14 5.10 22.29
C PRO A 44 -0.22 4.79 21.65
N VAL A 45 -0.30 4.91 20.32
CA VAL A 45 -1.51 4.63 19.55
C VAL A 45 -1.25 3.44 18.63
N ALA A 46 -1.99 2.35 18.83
CA ALA A 46 -2.03 1.25 17.88
C ALA A 46 -2.96 1.64 16.73
N ALA A 47 -2.42 1.75 15.51
CA ALA A 47 -3.17 2.22 14.34
C ALA A 47 -2.77 1.44 13.08
N PRO A 48 -3.60 0.47 12.63
CA PRO A 48 -3.49 -0.05 11.27
C PRO A 48 -3.98 1.01 10.26
N SER A 49 -3.95 0.68 8.97
CA SER A 49 -4.57 1.52 7.95
C SER A 49 -6.08 1.62 8.17
N ALA A 50 -6.64 2.84 8.06
CA ALA A 50 -8.05 3.10 8.30
C ALA A 50 -8.92 2.70 7.10
N ASN A 51 -8.96 1.40 6.79
CA ASN A 51 -9.82 0.79 5.78
C ASN A 51 -10.49 -0.47 6.33
N GLN A 52 -11.57 -0.88 5.67
CA GLN A 52 -12.11 -2.23 5.87
C GLN A 52 -11.05 -3.26 5.48
N PHE A 53 -11.00 -4.36 6.23
CA PHE A 53 -9.99 -5.40 6.05
C PHE A 53 -9.95 -5.88 4.59
N GLY A 54 -8.74 -5.98 4.03
CA GLY A 54 -8.49 -6.38 2.64
C GLY A 54 -8.65 -5.27 1.59
N TYR A 55 -9.38 -4.19 1.90
CA TYR A 55 -9.56 -3.06 0.99
C TYR A 55 -8.30 -2.20 0.86
N MET A 56 -8.32 -1.26 -0.09
CA MET A 56 -7.23 -0.32 -0.35
C MET A 56 -7.06 0.69 0.81
N SER A 57 -5.81 1.08 1.06
CA SER A 57 -5.47 2.04 2.12
C SER A 57 -5.99 3.44 1.80
N PRO A 58 -6.59 4.15 2.77
CA PRO A 58 -7.07 5.51 2.54
C PRO A 58 -5.89 6.50 2.49
N THR A 59 -5.93 7.42 1.54
CA THR A 59 -4.98 8.55 1.46
C THR A 59 -5.62 9.93 1.66
N ARG A 60 -6.95 9.98 1.86
CA ARG A 60 -7.74 11.21 2.02
C ARG A 60 -8.84 10.98 3.04
N VAL A 61 -9.28 12.04 3.72
CA VAL A 61 -10.32 11.97 4.78
C VAL A 61 -11.62 11.32 4.29
N HIS A 62 -12.06 11.65 3.07
CA HIS A 62 -13.31 11.13 2.52
C HIS A 62 -13.24 9.63 2.16
N HIS A 63 -12.03 9.08 1.96
CA HIS A 63 -11.85 7.63 1.85
C HIS A 63 -12.25 6.96 3.17
N VAL A 64 -11.74 7.49 4.29
CA VAL A 64 -12.04 6.99 5.65
C VAL A 64 -13.51 7.19 5.99
N ALA A 65 -14.03 8.41 5.83
CA ALA A 65 -15.41 8.74 6.17
C ALA A 65 -16.41 7.84 5.44
N ARG A 66 -16.16 7.50 4.17
CA ARG A 66 -17.03 6.59 3.42
C ARG A 66 -16.87 5.12 3.84
N SER A 67 -15.65 4.66 4.12
CA SER A 67 -15.40 3.28 4.53
C SER A 67 -15.98 2.93 5.91
N PHE A 68 -16.02 3.91 6.81
CA PHE A 68 -16.49 3.71 8.18
C PHE A 68 -17.86 4.30 8.46
N ALA A 69 -18.39 5.24 7.64
CA ALA A 69 -19.70 5.87 7.85
C ALA A 69 -19.94 6.19 9.33
N GLU A 70 -21.02 5.67 9.93
CA GLU A 70 -21.38 5.86 11.35
C GLU A 70 -20.71 4.85 12.32
N ARG A 71 -19.83 3.98 11.83
CA ARG A 71 -19.16 2.94 12.65
C ARG A 71 -18.07 3.49 13.56
N VAL A 72 -17.58 4.70 13.29
CA VAL A 72 -16.57 5.37 14.11
C VAL A 72 -17.09 6.73 14.55
N PRO A 73 -16.92 7.09 15.83
CA PRO A 73 -17.46 8.34 16.36
C PRO A 73 -16.69 9.58 15.89
N LEU A 74 -15.49 9.40 15.35
CA LEU A 74 -14.60 10.49 14.99
C LEU A 74 -13.72 10.12 13.81
N VAL A 75 -13.62 11.03 12.84
CA VAL A 75 -12.61 11.03 11.78
C VAL A 75 -11.85 12.36 11.86
N LEU A 76 -10.54 12.28 12.04
CA LEU A 76 -9.68 13.46 12.11
C LEU A 76 -9.16 13.80 10.71
N ASP A 77 -9.53 14.98 10.20
CA ASP A 77 -8.99 15.47 8.93
C ASP A 77 -7.59 16.07 9.14
N GLY A 78 -6.60 15.42 8.55
CA GLY A 78 -5.22 15.87 8.51
C GLY A 78 -4.75 16.31 7.12
N GLY A 79 -5.67 16.40 6.15
CA GLY A 79 -5.35 16.55 4.74
C GLY A 79 -4.94 15.24 4.06
N ASN A 80 -4.33 15.36 2.89
CA ASN A 80 -3.93 14.21 2.08
C ASN A 80 -2.62 13.60 2.60
N SER A 81 -2.54 12.26 2.57
CA SER A 81 -1.32 11.52 2.89
C SER A 81 -0.20 11.85 1.89
N MET A 82 0.86 12.53 2.33
CA MET A 82 1.98 12.98 1.49
C MET A 82 2.64 11.89 0.64
N HIS A 83 2.84 10.69 1.19
CA HIS A 83 3.51 9.60 0.47
C HIS A 83 2.55 8.69 -0.32
N GLY A 84 1.24 8.74 -0.03
CA GLY A 84 0.21 7.91 -0.64
C GLY A 84 0.32 6.39 -0.47
N ILE A 85 1.40 5.86 0.10
CA ILE A 85 1.62 4.43 0.39
C ILE A 85 2.07 4.22 1.85
N GLU A 86 2.03 2.98 2.32
CA GLU A 86 2.38 2.66 3.70
C GLU A 86 3.89 2.81 4.01
N SER A 87 4.22 2.76 5.29
CA SER A 87 5.61 2.74 5.74
C SER A 87 6.34 1.48 5.34
N THR A 88 7.64 1.63 5.14
CA THR A 88 8.59 0.51 5.01
C THR A 88 8.71 -0.18 6.36
N ILE A 89 8.70 -1.51 6.38
CA ILE A 89 8.81 -2.30 7.62
C ILE A 89 10.15 -3.02 7.63
N ILE A 90 10.93 -2.83 8.70
CA ILE A 90 12.24 -3.43 8.88
C ILE A 90 12.38 -4.17 10.21
N SER A 91 13.29 -5.15 10.25
CA SER A 91 13.80 -5.76 11.49
C SER A 91 15.33 -5.76 11.51
N PHE A 92 15.89 -6.02 12.68
CA PHE A 92 17.33 -6.05 12.92
C PHE A 92 17.83 -7.48 13.08
N HIS A 93 18.92 -7.80 12.38
CA HIS A 93 19.62 -9.08 12.47
C HIS A 93 21.14 -8.84 12.49
N GLU A 94 21.90 -9.85 12.90
CA GLU A 94 23.37 -9.79 12.94
C GLU A 94 23.99 -9.45 11.57
N ARG A 95 23.34 -9.88 10.48
CA ARG A 95 23.81 -9.65 9.10
C ARG A 95 23.42 -8.30 8.52
N GLY A 96 22.59 -7.52 9.23
CA GLY A 96 22.08 -6.24 8.77
C GLY A 96 20.58 -6.05 9.01
N VAL A 97 20.01 -5.05 8.35
CA VAL A 97 18.59 -4.69 8.43
C VAL A 97 17.80 -5.44 7.37
N PHE A 98 16.75 -6.15 7.79
CA PHE A 98 15.91 -6.93 6.89
C PHE A 98 14.66 -6.14 6.55
N VAL A 99 14.30 -6.06 5.27
CA VAL A 99 13.07 -5.40 4.81
C VAL A 99 11.97 -6.44 4.68
N HIS A 100 10.91 -6.28 5.46
CA HIS A 100 9.70 -7.14 5.42
C HIS A 100 8.65 -6.60 4.47
N ARG A 101 8.56 -5.27 4.35
CA ARG A 101 7.61 -4.61 3.47
C ARG A 101 8.21 -3.37 2.85
N HIS A 102 8.18 -3.27 1.53
CA HIS A 102 8.53 -2.05 0.82
C HIS A 102 7.47 -0.97 1.08
N GLY A 103 7.91 0.27 1.26
CA GLY A 103 7.04 1.41 1.50
C GLY A 103 7.68 2.70 1.00
N ALA A 104 7.33 3.82 1.63
CA ALA A 104 7.80 5.13 1.19
C ALA A 104 9.31 5.40 1.43
N VAL A 105 9.95 4.69 2.37
CA VAL A 105 11.43 4.69 2.49
C VAL A 105 11.98 3.57 1.63
N THR A 106 12.80 3.89 0.66
CA THR A 106 13.30 2.91 -0.30
C THR A 106 14.49 2.13 0.24
N ILE A 107 14.83 1.02 -0.41
CA ILE A 107 16.01 0.24 -0.05
C ILE A 107 17.27 1.05 -0.30
N GLU A 108 17.28 1.84 -1.37
CA GLU A 108 18.37 2.73 -1.73
C GLU A 108 18.61 3.75 -0.61
N GLU A 109 17.56 4.43 -0.13
CA GLU A 109 17.64 5.36 1.02
C GLU A 109 18.08 4.66 2.32
N LEU A 110 17.62 3.43 2.57
CA LEU A 110 18.07 2.66 3.74
C LEU A 110 19.55 2.27 3.63
N SER A 111 20.01 1.94 2.42
CA SER A 111 21.38 1.45 2.16
C SER A 111 22.45 2.53 2.35
N GLU A 112 22.06 3.81 2.34
CA GLU A 112 22.93 4.93 2.69
C GLU A 112 23.33 4.94 4.18
N HIS A 113 22.55 4.29 5.03
CA HIS A 113 22.73 4.33 6.49
C HIS A 113 23.06 2.97 7.11
N VAL A 114 22.57 1.89 6.52
CA VAL A 114 22.68 0.54 7.07
C VAL A 114 22.89 -0.49 5.97
N ARG A 115 23.53 -1.61 6.30
CA ARG A 115 23.55 -2.78 5.41
C ARG A 115 22.15 -3.38 5.33
N VAL A 116 21.51 -3.26 4.16
CA VAL A 116 20.20 -3.87 3.91
C VAL A 116 20.38 -5.30 3.40
N VAL A 117 19.57 -6.22 3.93
CA VAL A 117 19.47 -7.61 3.49
C VAL A 117 18.06 -7.84 2.96
N GLU A 118 17.94 -8.06 1.65
CA GLU A 118 16.67 -8.46 1.05
C GLU A 118 16.40 -9.94 1.39
N LYS A 119 15.24 -10.22 2.00
CA LYS A 119 14.82 -11.60 2.30
C LYS A 119 14.44 -12.27 0.98
N GLN A 120 15.07 -13.41 0.64
CA GLN A 120 14.47 -14.33 -0.34
C GLN A 120 13.19 -14.88 0.30
N LYS A 121 12.04 -14.79 -0.38
CA LYS A 121 10.73 -15.25 0.11
C LYS A 121 10.76 -16.75 0.40
N THR A 122 11.09 -17.14 1.62
CA THR A 122 11.15 -18.55 2.05
C THR A 122 10.18 -18.89 3.18
N SER A 123 9.51 -17.92 3.83
CA SER A 123 8.63 -18.17 4.97
C SER A 123 7.15 -17.85 4.70
N THR A 124 6.27 -18.76 5.09
CA THR A 124 4.79 -18.67 5.04
C THR A 124 4.18 -17.94 6.24
N ALA A 125 4.96 -17.60 7.27
CA ALA A 125 4.50 -16.89 8.45
C ALA A 125 4.37 -15.38 8.18
N CYS A 126 3.22 -14.80 8.57
CA CYS A 126 2.95 -13.36 8.48
C CYS A 126 3.67 -12.64 9.63
N GLU A 127 4.82 -12.04 9.36
CA GLU A 127 5.64 -11.30 10.33
C GLU A 127 5.31 -9.80 10.33
N ALA A 128 4.64 -9.31 9.27
CA ALA A 128 4.30 -7.89 9.12
C ALA A 128 2.90 -7.66 8.50
N PRO A 129 2.21 -6.55 8.85
CA PRO A 129 0.94 -6.18 8.23
C PRO A 129 1.05 -6.01 6.70
N GLY A 130 0.10 -6.57 5.96
CA GLY A 130 0.03 -6.47 4.50
C GLY A 130 0.71 -7.61 3.73
N GLU A 131 1.14 -8.69 4.40
CA GLU A 131 1.71 -9.89 3.77
C GLU A 131 0.64 -10.89 3.26
N LEU A 132 -0.63 -10.68 3.62
CA LEU A 132 -1.74 -11.52 3.16
C LEU A 132 -1.94 -11.44 1.63
N PRO A 133 -2.37 -12.54 0.98
CA PRO A 133 -2.42 -12.66 -0.47
C PRO A 133 -3.41 -11.70 -1.16
N TYR A 134 -4.44 -11.23 -0.44
CA TYR A 134 -5.51 -10.37 -0.97
C TYR A 134 -5.57 -8.98 -0.33
N HIS A 135 -4.47 -8.54 0.29
CA HIS A 135 -4.41 -7.22 0.89
C HIS A 135 -4.27 -6.15 -0.20
N TYR A 136 -4.98 -5.02 -0.05
CA TYR A 136 -4.96 -3.87 -0.96
C TYR A 136 -5.70 -4.04 -2.30
N SER A 137 -6.64 -4.97 -2.37
CA SER A 137 -7.34 -5.26 -3.62
C SER A 137 -8.57 -4.38 -3.82
N PRO A 138 -8.77 -3.80 -5.02
CA PRO A 138 -10.07 -3.26 -5.41
C PRO A 138 -11.15 -4.36 -5.36
N MET A 139 -12.41 -3.94 -5.32
CA MET A 139 -13.54 -4.85 -5.47
C MET A 139 -13.71 -5.30 -6.93
N LYS A 140 -13.35 -4.41 -7.87
CA LYS A 140 -13.31 -4.73 -9.29
C LYS A 140 -12.09 -5.60 -9.63
N PRO A 141 -12.20 -6.52 -10.62
CA PRO A 141 -11.05 -7.22 -11.17
C PRO A 141 -9.97 -6.24 -11.65
N LEU A 142 -8.72 -6.49 -11.25
CA LEU A 142 -7.56 -5.71 -11.67
C LEU A 142 -6.60 -6.57 -12.48
N ARG A 143 -6.17 -6.09 -13.65
CA ARG A 143 -5.19 -6.77 -14.51
C ARG A 143 -4.00 -5.86 -14.79
N LEU A 144 -2.80 -6.41 -14.66
CA LEU A 144 -1.56 -5.71 -15.01
C LEU A 144 -1.28 -5.80 -16.50
N VAL A 145 -0.86 -4.69 -17.08
CA VAL A 145 -0.55 -4.52 -18.51
C VAL A 145 0.76 -3.76 -18.70
N ASN A 146 1.43 -3.94 -19.83
CA ASN A 146 2.68 -3.22 -20.12
C ASN A 146 2.42 -1.91 -20.86
N SER A 147 1.34 -1.83 -21.63
CA SER A 147 1.01 -0.67 -22.46
C SER A 147 -0.50 -0.51 -22.65
N PRO A 148 -0.98 0.65 -23.13
CA PRO A 148 -2.37 0.86 -23.55
C PRO A 148 -2.87 -0.19 -24.55
N SER A 149 -2.00 -0.65 -25.45
CA SER A 149 -2.31 -1.64 -26.47
C SER A 149 -2.60 -3.05 -25.95
N ASP A 150 -2.35 -3.34 -24.67
CA ASP A 150 -2.72 -4.61 -24.02
C ASP A 150 -4.17 -4.63 -23.52
N VAL A 151 -4.88 -3.49 -23.57
CA VAL A 151 -6.28 -3.40 -23.16
C VAL A 151 -7.17 -4.14 -24.15
N ARG A 152 -8.14 -4.90 -23.62
CA ARG A 152 -9.04 -5.77 -24.40
C ARG A 152 -10.52 -5.55 -24.09
N ASN A 153 -10.85 -4.73 -23.10
CA ASN A 153 -12.24 -4.46 -22.68
C ASN A 153 -12.47 -2.94 -22.64
N ALA A 154 -13.40 -2.43 -23.45
CA ALA A 154 -13.74 -1.01 -23.49
C ALA A 154 -14.53 -0.54 -22.25
N ARG A 155 -15.27 -1.43 -21.58
CA ARG A 155 -15.95 -1.18 -20.30
C ARG A 155 -14.96 -1.36 -19.14
N SER A 156 -13.80 -0.73 -19.23
CA SER A 156 -12.77 -0.76 -18.20
C SER A 156 -12.30 0.65 -17.85
N SER A 157 -11.52 0.73 -16.77
CA SER A 157 -10.73 1.90 -16.41
C SER A 157 -9.24 1.58 -16.58
N TYR A 158 -8.42 2.60 -16.81
CA TYR A 158 -6.97 2.47 -16.95
C TYR A 158 -6.23 3.33 -15.93
N LEU A 159 -5.39 2.70 -15.12
CA LEU A 159 -4.43 3.37 -14.25
C LEU A 159 -3.08 3.43 -14.97
N ALA A 160 -2.78 4.60 -15.56
CA ALA A 160 -1.53 4.84 -16.27
C ALA A 160 -0.43 5.24 -15.28
N PHE A 161 0.80 4.81 -15.54
CA PHE A 161 1.95 5.33 -14.80
C PHE A 161 2.24 6.78 -15.20
N ARG A 162 2.32 7.01 -16.50
CA ARG A 162 2.63 8.30 -17.14
C ARG A 162 1.58 8.69 -18.15
N GLU A 163 1.70 9.88 -18.73
CA GLU A 163 0.80 10.29 -19.80
C GLU A 163 0.89 9.29 -20.97
N PRO A 164 -0.22 8.62 -21.34
CA PRO A 164 -0.19 7.59 -22.36
C PRO A 164 -0.06 8.24 -23.75
N ALA A 165 0.86 7.72 -24.57
CA ALA A 165 1.06 8.20 -25.95
C ALA A 165 -0.13 7.88 -26.87
N GLU A 166 -0.90 6.85 -26.52
CA GLU A 166 -2.05 6.37 -27.27
C GLU A 166 -3.23 6.18 -26.31
N SER A 167 -4.45 6.39 -26.80
CA SER A 167 -5.65 6.15 -26.00
C SER A 167 -5.86 4.64 -25.78
N PRO A 168 -5.99 4.15 -24.54
CA PRO A 168 -6.21 2.73 -24.25
C PRO A 168 -7.62 2.23 -24.61
N GLY A 169 -8.51 3.09 -25.14
CA GLY A 169 -9.87 2.70 -25.53
C GLY A 169 -10.77 2.33 -24.35
N VAL A 170 -10.58 3.01 -23.20
CA VAL A 170 -11.30 2.76 -21.94
C VAL A 170 -12.26 3.91 -21.62
N LYS A 171 -13.16 3.72 -20.64
CA LYS A 171 -14.07 4.79 -20.21
C LYS A 171 -13.38 5.86 -19.36
N TYR A 172 -12.51 5.45 -18.44
CA TYR A 172 -11.87 6.34 -17.48
C TYR A 172 -10.37 6.08 -17.40
N ILE A 173 -9.58 7.16 -17.36
CA ILE A 173 -8.13 7.11 -17.24
C ILE A 173 -7.72 7.93 -16.02
N LYS A 174 -6.82 7.37 -15.20
CA LYS A 174 -6.12 8.10 -14.14
C LYS A 174 -4.62 7.96 -14.37
N VAL A 175 -3.93 9.09 -14.48
CA VAL A 175 -2.49 9.14 -14.71
C VAL A 175 -1.79 9.40 -13.38
N LEU A 176 -1.02 8.42 -12.90
CA LEU A 176 -0.37 8.48 -11.59
C LEU A 176 0.65 9.62 -11.48
N SER A 177 1.46 9.83 -12.52
CA SER A 177 2.39 10.95 -12.64
C SER A 177 2.63 11.25 -14.13
N PRO A 178 2.14 12.37 -14.68
CA PRO A 178 2.29 12.68 -16.10
C PRO A 178 3.73 12.62 -16.61
N ALA A 179 4.69 13.08 -15.80
CA ALA A 179 6.13 13.07 -16.10
C ALA A 179 6.84 11.75 -15.72
N GLY A 180 6.14 10.80 -15.09
CA GLY A 180 6.71 9.53 -14.65
C GLY A 180 7.56 9.63 -13.38
N ASP A 181 7.28 10.59 -12.49
CA ASP A 181 7.87 10.64 -11.15
C ASP A 181 7.24 9.56 -10.25
N LEU A 182 8.10 8.74 -9.65
CA LEU A 182 7.65 7.61 -8.85
C LEU A 182 7.06 8.02 -7.50
N ARG A 183 7.48 9.16 -6.93
CA ARG A 183 6.95 9.63 -5.63
C ARG A 183 5.59 10.29 -5.80
N GLU A 184 5.39 11.06 -6.87
CA GLU A 184 4.08 11.55 -7.28
C GLU A 184 3.15 10.38 -7.55
N ALA A 185 3.61 9.39 -8.32
CA ALA A 185 2.83 8.19 -8.59
C ALA A 185 2.43 7.47 -7.29
N ALA A 186 3.33 7.35 -6.31
CA ALA A 186 3.03 6.78 -5.00
C ALA A 186 1.98 7.59 -4.23
N SER A 187 2.11 8.93 -4.24
CA SER A 187 1.17 9.86 -3.59
C SER A 187 -0.26 9.71 -4.11
N ASN A 188 -0.39 9.53 -5.43
CA ASN A 188 -1.67 9.40 -6.12
C ASN A 188 -2.24 7.97 -6.11
N PHE A 189 -1.40 6.96 -5.96
CA PHE A 189 -1.70 5.55 -6.22
C PHE A 189 -3.02 5.06 -5.64
N PHE A 190 -3.14 5.01 -4.31
CA PHE A 190 -4.36 4.48 -3.70
C PHE A 190 -5.57 5.39 -3.92
N SER A 191 -5.36 6.71 -4.01
CA SER A 191 -6.48 7.63 -4.26
C SER A 191 -7.13 7.33 -5.61
N PHE A 192 -6.31 7.25 -6.65
CA PHE A 192 -6.81 6.98 -8.00
C PHE A 192 -7.36 5.57 -8.12
N LEU A 193 -6.75 4.58 -7.46
CA LEU A 193 -7.28 3.23 -7.48
C LEU A 193 -8.64 3.11 -6.77
N ILE A 194 -8.85 3.83 -5.66
CA ILE A 194 -10.16 3.95 -4.99
C ILE A 194 -11.19 4.66 -5.88
N GLU A 195 -10.78 5.69 -6.62
CA GLU A 195 -11.65 6.38 -7.58
C GLU A 195 -12.07 5.42 -8.71
N LEU A 196 -11.13 4.72 -9.35
CA LEU A 196 -11.42 3.74 -10.41
C LEU A 196 -12.27 2.57 -9.93
N ASP A 197 -12.07 2.11 -8.70
CA ASP A 197 -12.90 1.07 -8.08
C ASP A 197 -14.34 1.52 -7.82
N ARG A 198 -14.66 2.81 -8.00
CA ARG A 198 -16.04 3.34 -7.93
C ARG A 198 -16.68 3.66 -9.27
N ASP A 199 -15.88 3.76 -10.33
CA ASP A 199 -16.39 4.06 -11.67
C ASP A 199 -17.35 2.98 -12.20
N ASP A 200 -18.24 3.34 -13.13
CA ASP A 200 -19.13 2.37 -13.80
C ASP A 200 -18.39 1.57 -14.90
N VAL A 201 -17.55 0.63 -14.47
CA VAL A 201 -16.75 -0.26 -15.31
C VAL A 201 -16.70 -1.67 -14.75
N ASP A 202 -16.37 -2.64 -15.61
CA ASP A 202 -16.35 -4.05 -15.26
C ASP A 202 -14.99 -4.48 -14.69
N MET A 203 -13.91 -3.74 -15.00
CA MET A 203 -12.54 -4.04 -14.56
C MET A 203 -11.60 -2.85 -14.63
N ILE A 204 -10.44 -2.98 -13.99
CA ILE A 204 -9.34 -2.00 -13.99
C ILE A 204 -8.11 -2.63 -14.66
N TYR A 205 -7.55 -1.96 -15.65
CA TYR A 205 -6.21 -2.23 -16.16
C TYR A 205 -5.22 -1.30 -15.48
N ALA A 206 -4.13 -1.83 -14.94
CA ALA A 206 -3.06 -1.04 -14.33
C ALA A 206 -1.75 -1.24 -15.10
N GLU A 207 -1.19 -0.14 -15.60
CA GLU A 207 0.12 -0.14 -16.24
C GLU A 207 1.20 -0.52 -15.22
N LYS A 208 2.15 -1.36 -15.64
CA LYS A 208 3.31 -1.70 -14.79
C LYS A 208 4.24 -0.50 -14.66
N LEU A 209 4.76 -0.32 -13.45
CA LEU A 209 5.74 0.72 -13.14
C LEU A 209 7.14 0.12 -13.03
N PRO A 210 8.20 0.92 -13.24
CA PRO A 210 9.57 0.52 -12.92
C PRO A 210 9.72 0.07 -11.46
N GLU A 211 10.25 -1.12 -11.23
CA GLU A 211 10.50 -1.69 -9.89
C GLU A 211 11.80 -1.15 -9.27
N LYS A 212 11.90 0.19 -9.17
CA LYS A 212 13.00 0.91 -8.51
C LYS A 212 12.46 1.90 -7.47
N GLY A 213 13.21 2.18 -6.41
CA GLY A 213 12.76 3.09 -5.35
C GLY A 213 11.36 2.72 -4.82
N VAL A 214 10.47 3.72 -4.69
CA VAL A 214 9.07 3.51 -4.27
C VAL A 214 8.22 2.73 -5.28
N GLY A 215 8.66 2.60 -6.54
CA GLY A 215 7.99 1.80 -7.56
C GLY A 215 7.93 0.32 -7.21
N ARG A 216 8.93 -0.21 -6.46
CA ARG A 216 8.88 -1.57 -5.90
C ARG A 216 7.68 -1.75 -4.99
N ALA A 217 7.41 -0.76 -4.13
CA ALA A 217 6.28 -0.80 -3.21
C ALA A 217 4.95 -0.80 -3.97
N ILE A 218 4.78 0.09 -4.96
CA ILE A 218 3.57 0.16 -5.80
C ILE A 218 3.34 -1.17 -6.52
N MET A 219 4.36 -1.69 -7.19
CA MET A 219 4.27 -2.96 -7.92
C MET A 219 3.97 -4.15 -7.01
N GLU A 220 4.47 -4.16 -5.77
CA GLU A 220 4.11 -5.17 -4.79
C GLU A 220 2.60 -5.15 -4.48
N ARG A 221 1.98 -3.97 -4.30
CA ARG A 221 0.53 -3.83 -4.08
C ARG A 221 -0.25 -4.24 -5.31
N LEU A 222 0.14 -3.77 -6.49
CA LEU A 222 -0.51 -4.09 -7.76
C LEU A 222 -0.51 -5.61 -8.05
N LYS A 223 0.62 -6.29 -7.82
CA LYS A 223 0.72 -7.75 -7.95
C LYS A 223 -0.16 -8.52 -6.96
N LYS A 224 -0.38 -7.98 -5.75
CA LYS A 224 -1.33 -8.54 -4.77
C LYS A 224 -2.77 -8.29 -5.20
N ALA A 225 -3.08 -7.05 -5.59
CA ALA A 225 -4.38 -6.62 -6.07
C ALA A 225 -4.86 -7.48 -7.26
N SER A 226 -3.98 -7.78 -8.22
CA SER A 226 -4.32 -8.56 -9.42
C SER A 226 -4.60 -10.04 -9.16
N LYS A 227 -4.25 -10.58 -7.99
CA LYS A 227 -4.46 -12.01 -7.67
C LYS A 227 -5.84 -12.33 -7.13
N ARG A 228 -6.58 -11.33 -6.62
CA ARG A 228 -7.90 -11.54 -6.00
C ARG A 228 -8.92 -12.16 -6.96
N HIS A 229 -8.85 -11.79 -8.23
CA HIS A 229 -9.78 -12.24 -9.28
C HIS A 229 -9.07 -13.03 -10.39
N ALA A 230 -7.83 -13.48 -10.15
CA ALA A 230 -7.21 -14.44 -11.05
C ALA A 230 -7.99 -15.74 -10.92
N SER A 231 -8.71 -16.14 -11.97
CA SER A 231 -9.27 -17.50 -12.04
C SER A 231 -8.15 -18.49 -11.71
N PRO A 232 -8.41 -19.58 -10.96
CA PRO A 232 -7.46 -20.67 -10.89
C PRO A 232 -7.15 -21.07 -12.33
N LEU A 233 -5.87 -21.08 -12.69
CA LEU A 233 -5.43 -21.72 -13.93
C LEU A 233 -6.04 -23.14 -13.92
N PRO A 234 -6.61 -23.63 -15.03
CA PRO A 234 -7.09 -25.01 -15.08
C PRO A 234 -5.92 -25.91 -14.67
N ASP A 235 -6.19 -26.74 -13.66
CA ASP A 235 -5.27 -27.73 -13.15
C ASP A 235 -5.07 -28.74 -14.28
N ASN A 236 -4.02 -28.57 -15.08
CA ASN A 236 -3.57 -29.59 -16.02
C ASN A 236 -2.89 -30.70 -15.20
N ARG A 237 -3.72 -31.59 -14.65
CA ARG A 237 -3.32 -32.96 -14.28
C ARG A 237 -3.99 -33.95 -15.21
#